data_AF-A0AB73PK99-F1
#
_entry.id   AF-A0AB73PK99-F1
#
_cell.length_a   1.000
_cell.length_b   1.000
_cell.length_c   1.000
_cell.angle_alpha   90.00
_cell.angle_beta   90.00
_cell.angle_gamma   90.00
#
_symmetry.space_group_name_H-M   'P 1'
#
loop_
_entity.id
_entity.type
_entity.pdbx_description
1 polymer ?
#
loop_
_entity_poly.entity_id
_entity_poly.type
_entity_poly.pdbx_seq_one_letter_code
_entity_poly.pdbx_strand_id
1 'polypeptide(L)'
;MKYLPGSLEIKLHDRLSKTDILDILAEQMTMLEETFGIEEFSLNYYLGCYIDSKKQSFYHEEHNAIVESFNLKNDTKLENTSKLISKNGNARIVSFDKNINVDKIRSTVESIQMHNPYRYWSNNIKVIPSSVVKNIIQDKERKLQLERDKINLLNQLRRKQQEEQKSKEREEFDRPLKSLIARKIMESGLTDVEFKRTICSSFDYIKSGAVIAKYLANKPDLLEKYHDSRLIRMSIKNDEGKVGKVELYDLSGALIFESYKNK
;
A
#
# COMPACT_ATOMS: atom_id res chain seq x y z
N MET A 1 -1.39 12.50 -35.56
CA MET A 1 -0.70 11.39 -36.25
C MET A 1 0.44 10.88 -35.39
N LYS A 2 0.61 9.56 -35.29
CA LYS A 2 1.93 8.90 -35.14
C LYS A 2 1.72 7.37 -35.07
N TYR A 3 1.40 6.77 -36.21
CA TYR A 3 1.82 5.39 -36.44
C TYR A 3 3.29 5.46 -36.84
N LEU A 4 4.14 4.64 -36.21
CA LEU A 4 5.53 4.49 -36.61
C LEU A 4 5.59 4.01 -38.08
N PRO A 5 6.59 4.46 -38.87
CA PRO A 5 6.84 3.87 -40.19
C PRO A 5 7.10 2.37 -40.01
N GLY A 6 6.30 1.52 -40.67
CA GLY A 6 6.43 0.05 -40.61
C GLY A 6 5.27 -0.72 -39.96
N SER A 7 4.21 -0.05 -39.51
CA SER A 7 2.98 -0.76 -39.10
C SER A 7 2.06 -1.00 -40.29
N LEU A 8 1.92 -2.26 -40.71
CA LEU A 8 0.94 -2.68 -41.71
C LEU A 8 -0.45 -2.70 -41.06
N GLU A 9 -1.23 -1.64 -41.24
CA GLU A 9 -2.62 -1.58 -40.78
C GLU A 9 -3.55 -2.13 -41.87
N ILE A 10 -3.92 -3.42 -41.77
CA ILE A 10 -4.91 -4.02 -42.66
C ILE A 10 -6.31 -3.70 -42.13
N LYS A 11 -6.94 -2.66 -42.70
CA LYS A 11 -8.34 -2.34 -42.40
C LYS A 11 -9.26 -3.25 -43.22
N LEU A 12 -9.71 -4.33 -42.60
CA LEU A 12 -10.74 -5.19 -43.17
C LEU A 12 -12.11 -4.55 -42.95
N HIS A 13 -12.75 -4.10 -44.04
CA HIS A 13 -14.09 -3.48 -43.99
C HIS A 13 -15.21 -4.51 -44.00
N ASP A 14 -14.94 -5.71 -44.53
CA ASP A 14 -15.87 -6.83 -44.60
C ASP A 14 -15.42 -8.02 -43.75
N ARG A 15 -16.36 -8.92 -43.44
CA ARG A 15 -16.05 -10.19 -42.78
C ARG A 15 -15.28 -11.08 -43.77
N LEU A 16 -14.00 -11.24 -43.53
CA LEU A 16 -13.14 -12.12 -44.31
C LEU A 16 -13.03 -13.51 -43.70
N SER A 17 -12.89 -14.52 -44.56
CA SER A 17 -12.48 -15.85 -44.12
C SER A 17 -11.01 -15.85 -43.70
N LYS A 18 -10.58 -16.92 -43.01
CA LYS A 18 -9.16 -17.08 -42.63
C LYS A 18 -8.25 -17.09 -43.87
N THR A 19 -8.73 -17.66 -44.98
CA THR A 19 -7.97 -17.77 -46.24
C THR A 19 -7.80 -16.39 -46.87
N ASP A 20 -8.88 -15.60 -46.97
CA ASP A 20 -8.80 -14.23 -47.53
C ASP A 20 -7.81 -13.36 -46.75
N ILE A 21 -7.74 -13.53 -45.41
CA ILE A 21 -6.77 -12.82 -44.57
C ILE A 21 -5.33 -13.23 -44.89
N LEU A 22 -5.08 -14.53 -45.08
CA LEU A 22 -3.74 -15.04 -45.43
C LEU A 22 -3.31 -14.55 -46.81
N ASP A 23 -4.22 -14.50 -47.77
CA ASP A 23 -3.93 -14.04 -49.13
C ASP A 23 -3.54 -12.55 -49.13
N ILE A 24 -4.29 -11.70 -48.41
CA ILE A 24 -3.96 -10.26 -48.28
C ILE A 24 -2.61 -10.07 -47.57
N LEU A 25 -2.35 -10.82 -46.50
CA LEU A 25 -1.07 -10.76 -45.78
C LEU A 25 0.09 -11.16 -46.69
N ALA A 26 -0.07 -12.23 -47.46
CA ALA A 26 0.95 -12.70 -48.41
C ALA A 26 1.26 -11.62 -49.46
N GLU A 27 0.25 -11.04 -50.10
CA GLU A 27 0.42 -9.98 -51.10
C GLU A 27 1.16 -8.77 -50.53
N GLN A 28 0.75 -8.30 -49.33
CA GLN A 28 1.36 -7.13 -48.71
C GLN A 28 2.80 -7.38 -48.25
N MET A 29 3.08 -8.56 -47.68
CA MET A 29 4.44 -8.94 -47.29
C MET A 29 5.36 -9.03 -48.52
N THR A 30 4.89 -9.67 -49.60
CA THR A 30 5.66 -9.74 -50.86
C THR A 30 5.93 -8.36 -51.44
N MET A 31 4.94 -7.46 -51.46
CA MET A 31 5.15 -6.09 -51.91
C MET A 31 6.21 -5.38 -51.06
N LEU A 32 6.16 -5.52 -49.73
CA LEU A 32 7.11 -4.88 -48.81
C LEU A 32 8.54 -5.42 -48.98
N GLU A 33 8.66 -6.73 -49.20
CA GLU A 33 9.93 -7.41 -49.44
C GLU A 33 10.54 -6.97 -50.78
N GLU A 34 9.82 -7.12 -51.88
CA GLU A 34 10.34 -6.86 -53.23
C GLU A 34 10.61 -5.37 -53.49
N THR A 35 9.79 -4.49 -52.91
CA THR A 35 9.90 -3.03 -53.15
C THR A 35 10.88 -2.35 -52.19
N PHE A 36 10.91 -2.78 -50.93
CA PHE A 36 11.65 -2.08 -49.86
C PHE A 36 12.72 -2.93 -49.18
N GLY A 37 12.88 -4.21 -49.55
CA GLY A 37 13.87 -5.11 -48.96
C GLY A 37 13.59 -5.46 -47.50
N ILE A 38 12.33 -5.39 -47.07
CA ILE A 38 11.91 -5.73 -45.70
C ILE A 38 11.74 -7.25 -45.60
N GLU A 39 12.51 -7.89 -44.73
CA GLU A 39 12.56 -9.36 -44.63
C GLU A 39 12.11 -9.90 -43.27
N GLU A 40 11.93 -9.02 -42.29
CA GLU A 40 11.49 -9.37 -40.95
C GLU A 40 10.16 -8.67 -40.67
N PHE A 41 9.14 -9.46 -40.35
CA PHE A 41 7.80 -8.96 -40.06
C PHE A 41 7.41 -9.37 -38.65
N SER A 42 7.05 -8.39 -37.83
CA SER A 42 6.44 -8.63 -36.53
C SER A 42 4.96 -8.32 -36.61
N LEU A 43 4.11 -9.35 -36.48
CA LEU A 43 2.67 -9.18 -36.33
C LEU A 43 2.38 -8.78 -34.88
N ASN A 44 2.72 -7.54 -34.52
CA ASN A 44 2.38 -7.00 -33.21
C ASN A 44 0.89 -6.65 -33.20
N TYR A 45 0.08 -7.44 -32.50
CA TYR A 45 -1.18 -7.05 -31.83
C TYR A 45 -2.20 -6.13 -32.53
N TYR A 46 -2.51 -6.33 -33.82
CA TYR A 46 -3.53 -5.51 -34.51
C TYR A 46 -4.73 -6.28 -35.10
N LEU A 47 -4.99 -7.53 -34.71
CA LEU A 47 -6.29 -8.13 -35.06
C LEU A 47 -7.38 -7.58 -34.13
N GLY A 48 -8.11 -6.57 -34.61
CA GLY A 48 -9.32 -6.11 -33.94
C GLY A 48 -10.29 -7.29 -33.79
N CYS A 49 -10.64 -7.64 -32.55
CA CYS A 49 -11.60 -8.70 -32.28
C CYS A 49 -13.01 -8.12 -32.33
N TYR A 50 -13.91 -8.73 -33.10
CA TYR A 50 -15.29 -8.27 -33.23
C TYR A 50 -16.27 -9.41 -32.95
N ILE A 51 -17.32 -9.11 -32.21
CA ILE A 51 -18.53 -9.94 -32.07
C ILE A 51 -19.70 -9.03 -32.43
N ASP A 52 -20.57 -9.48 -33.34
CA ASP A 52 -21.72 -8.71 -33.84
C ASP A 52 -21.37 -7.27 -34.26
N SER A 53 -20.27 -7.13 -35.02
CA SER A 53 -19.75 -5.85 -35.51
C SER A 53 -19.32 -4.85 -34.42
N LYS A 54 -19.23 -5.29 -33.16
CA LYS A 54 -18.71 -4.49 -32.04
C LYS A 54 -17.32 -4.95 -31.68
N LYS A 55 -16.40 -3.97 -31.55
CA LYS A 55 -15.03 -4.22 -31.09
C LYS A 55 -15.06 -4.77 -29.66
N GLN A 56 -14.30 -5.84 -29.44
CA GLN A 56 -14.17 -6.54 -28.18
C GLN A 56 -12.79 -6.35 -27.60
N SER A 57 -12.72 -6.38 -26.28
CA SER A 57 -11.51 -6.42 -25.49
C SER A 57 -11.54 -7.67 -24.60
N PHE A 58 -10.38 -8.27 -24.41
CA PHE A 58 -10.16 -9.31 -23.43
C PHE A 58 -9.83 -8.63 -22.10
N TYR A 59 -10.70 -8.76 -21.11
CA TYR A 59 -10.56 -8.14 -19.79
C TYR A 59 -10.17 -9.19 -18.76
N HIS A 60 -9.02 -8.99 -18.11
CA HIS A 60 -8.57 -9.81 -17.00
C HIS A 60 -9.15 -9.25 -15.68
N GLU A 61 -10.12 -9.97 -15.12
CA GLU A 61 -10.89 -9.53 -13.96
C GLU A 61 -10.03 -9.36 -12.71
N GLU A 62 -9.15 -10.31 -12.42
CA GLU A 62 -8.25 -10.26 -11.26
C GLU A 62 -7.29 -9.06 -11.32
N HIS A 63 -6.57 -8.91 -12.43
CA HIS A 63 -5.61 -7.82 -12.65
C HIS A 63 -6.27 -6.47 -12.99
N ASN A 64 -7.59 -6.45 -13.21
CA ASN A 64 -8.33 -5.27 -13.67
C ASN A 64 -7.71 -4.61 -14.92
N ALA A 65 -7.29 -5.41 -15.90
CA ALA A 65 -6.51 -4.95 -17.04
C ALA A 65 -7.02 -5.52 -18.38
N ILE A 66 -6.67 -4.87 -19.48
CA ILE A 66 -6.87 -5.42 -20.82
C ILE A 66 -5.73 -6.40 -21.11
N VAL A 67 -6.07 -7.57 -21.61
CA VAL A 67 -5.08 -8.53 -22.12
C VAL A 67 -4.62 -8.03 -23.48
N GLU A 68 -3.36 -7.60 -23.54
CA GLU A 68 -2.74 -7.11 -24.76
C GLU A 68 -2.31 -8.27 -25.67
N SER A 69 -2.02 -9.44 -25.09
CA SER A 69 -1.39 -10.54 -25.79
C SER A 69 -1.72 -11.94 -25.29
N PHE A 70 -1.55 -12.90 -26.20
CA PHE A 70 -1.74 -14.32 -25.98
C PHE A 70 -0.51 -15.06 -26.52
N ASN A 71 0.17 -15.83 -25.68
CA ASN A 71 1.25 -16.71 -26.11
C ASN A 71 0.65 -18.07 -26.47
N LEU A 72 0.69 -18.46 -27.76
CA LEU A 72 0.17 -19.75 -28.19
C LEU A 72 1.21 -20.84 -27.94
N LYS A 73 0.74 -22.06 -27.66
CA LYS A 73 1.61 -23.20 -27.31
C LYS A 73 2.62 -23.55 -28.41
N ASN A 74 2.33 -23.19 -29.66
CA ASN A 74 3.14 -23.54 -30.82
C ASN A 74 4.08 -22.40 -31.30
N ASP A 75 4.04 -21.22 -30.68
CA ASP A 75 4.81 -20.05 -31.12
C ASP A 75 6.33 -20.25 -30.98
N THR A 76 6.77 -21.15 -30.09
CA THR A 76 8.19 -21.41 -29.81
C THR A 76 8.87 -22.38 -30.79
N LYS A 77 8.15 -22.94 -31.77
CA LYS A 77 8.66 -23.96 -32.70
C LYS A 77 8.80 -23.46 -34.14
N LEU A 78 8.88 -22.15 -34.36
CA LEU A 78 9.05 -21.58 -35.68
C LEU A 78 10.53 -21.64 -36.08
N GLU A 79 10.86 -22.59 -36.97
CA GLU A 79 12.17 -22.64 -37.62
C GLU A 79 12.22 -21.62 -38.76
N ASN A 80 13.33 -20.88 -38.88
CA ASN A 80 13.57 -20.07 -40.06
C ASN A 80 13.86 -21.00 -41.25
N THR A 81 13.01 -20.95 -42.28
CA THR A 81 13.12 -21.80 -43.47
C THR A 81 13.56 -21.04 -44.72
N SER A 82 14.00 -19.79 -44.60
CA SER A 82 14.55 -19.06 -45.73
C SER A 82 16.02 -19.45 -45.97
N LYS A 83 16.38 -19.65 -47.23
CA LYS A 83 17.76 -19.82 -47.68
C LYS A 83 18.12 -18.67 -48.62
N LEU A 84 19.24 -18.01 -48.36
CA LEU A 84 19.76 -16.96 -49.22
C LEU A 84 20.58 -17.59 -50.34
N ILE A 85 20.17 -17.39 -51.61
CA ILE A 85 20.76 -18.08 -52.76
C ILE A 85 21.83 -17.25 -53.49
N SER A 86 21.81 -15.91 -53.43
CA SER A 86 22.77 -15.09 -54.20
C SER A 86 23.16 -13.76 -53.55
N LYS A 87 24.46 -13.46 -53.65
CA LYS A 87 25.07 -12.11 -53.57
C LYS A 87 26.09 -11.99 -54.72
N ASN A 88 25.63 -11.87 -55.96
CA ASN A 88 26.44 -11.33 -57.06
C ASN A 88 25.52 -10.81 -58.16
N GLY A 89 25.49 -9.48 -58.34
CA GLY A 89 24.65 -8.78 -59.34
C GLY A 89 23.49 -7.97 -58.79
N ASN A 90 23.56 -7.46 -57.55
CA ASN A 90 22.58 -6.59 -56.88
C ASN A 90 21.15 -7.14 -56.65
N ALA A 91 20.77 -8.31 -57.20
CA ALA A 91 19.51 -8.96 -56.89
C ALA A 91 19.68 -9.97 -55.73
N ARG A 92 19.02 -9.72 -54.60
CA ARG A 92 18.94 -10.67 -53.48
C ARG A 92 17.84 -11.69 -53.81
N ILE A 93 18.23 -12.94 -54.02
CA ILE A 93 17.26 -14.03 -54.24
C ILE A 93 17.17 -14.83 -52.94
N VAL A 94 16.02 -14.71 -52.27
CA VAL A 94 15.65 -15.55 -51.13
C VAL A 94 14.83 -16.71 -51.68
N SER A 95 15.28 -17.94 -51.47
CA SER A 95 14.45 -19.13 -51.72
C SER A 95 13.84 -19.61 -50.42
N PHE A 96 12.55 -19.87 -50.45
CA PHE A 96 11.87 -20.54 -49.36
C PHE A 96 12.02 -22.05 -49.54
N ASP A 97 12.66 -22.68 -48.55
CA ASP A 97 13.05 -24.09 -48.65
C ASP A 97 11.85 -25.04 -48.36
N LYS A 98 10.69 -24.49 -47.99
CA LYS A 98 9.44 -25.22 -47.77
C LYS A 98 8.26 -24.41 -48.31
N ASN A 99 7.48 -25.01 -49.21
CA ASN A 99 6.13 -24.54 -49.53
C ASN A 99 5.32 -24.37 -48.23
N ILE A 100 4.34 -23.46 -48.22
CA ILE A 100 3.37 -23.34 -47.13
C ILE A 100 2.82 -24.74 -46.83
N ASN A 101 3.02 -25.24 -45.60
CA ASN A 101 2.56 -26.55 -45.22
C ASN A 101 1.06 -26.49 -44.87
N VAL A 102 0.24 -26.48 -45.93
CA VAL A 102 -1.24 -26.38 -45.84
C VAL A 102 -1.81 -27.52 -44.99
N ASP A 103 -1.24 -28.71 -45.07
CA ASP A 103 -1.68 -29.87 -44.26
C ASP A 103 -1.40 -29.67 -42.75
N LYS A 104 -0.28 -29.04 -42.40
CA LYS A 104 0.03 -28.67 -41.01
C LYS A 104 -0.92 -27.58 -40.50
N ILE A 105 -1.26 -26.60 -41.32
CA ILE A 105 -2.25 -25.57 -40.98
C ILE A 105 -3.61 -26.22 -40.76
N ARG A 106 -4.06 -27.04 -41.71
CA ARG A 106 -5.35 -27.75 -41.66
C ARG A 106 -5.46 -28.63 -40.40
N SER A 107 -4.47 -29.48 -40.16
CA SER A 107 -4.44 -30.35 -38.96
C SER A 107 -4.39 -29.56 -37.65
N THR A 108 -3.70 -28.42 -37.61
CA THR A 108 -3.71 -27.53 -36.43
C THR A 108 -5.11 -26.94 -36.19
N VAL A 109 -5.79 -26.49 -37.25
CA VAL A 109 -7.15 -25.95 -37.16
C VAL A 109 -8.13 -27.02 -36.71
N GLU A 110 -8.11 -28.20 -37.34
CA GLU A 110 -8.97 -29.33 -36.99
C GLU A 110 -8.73 -29.78 -35.55
N SER A 111 -7.47 -29.85 -35.12
CA SER A 111 -7.10 -30.18 -33.75
C SER A 111 -7.64 -29.17 -32.74
N ILE A 112 -7.53 -27.86 -33.00
CA ILE A 112 -8.09 -26.82 -32.12
C ILE A 112 -9.63 -26.89 -32.10
N GLN A 113 -10.27 -27.18 -33.23
CA GLN A 113 -11.72 -27.29 -33.31
C GLN A 113 -12.25 -28.52 -32.55
N MET A 114 -11.60 -29.66 -32.69
CA MET A 114 -11.99 -30.92 -32.04
C MET A 114 -11.56 -30.98 -30.57
N HIS A 115 -10.38 -30.45 -30.25
CA HIS A 115 -9.72 -30.56 -28.95
C HIS A 115 -9.10 -29.22 -28.54
N ASN A 116 -9.92 -28.18 -28.35
CA ASN A 116 -9.42 -26.83 -28.03
C ASN A 116 -8.55 -26.82 -26.75
N PRO A 117 -7.22 -26.73 -26.87
CA PRO A 117 -6.32 -26.83 -25.72
C PRO A 117 -6.32 -25.56 -24.86
N TYR A 118 -7.07 -24.53 -25.30
CA TYR A 118 -7.24 -23.23 -24.64
C TYR A 118 -8.63 -23.08 -23.99
N ARG A 119 -9.48 -24.12 -24.02
CA ARG A 119 -10.85 -24.06 -23.47
C ARG A 119 -10.92 -23.61 -22.00
N TYR A 120 -9.91 -23.96 -21.20
CA TYR A 120 -9.80 -23.61 -19.78
C TYR A 120 -8.78 -22.51 -19.50
N TRP A 121 -8.20 -21.92 -20.56
CA TRP A 121 -7.20 -20.86 -20.42
C TRP A 121 -7.82 -19.53 -19.96
N SER A 122 -9.14 -19.39 -20.09
CA SER A 122 -9.90 -18.17 -19.80
C SER A 122 -10.19 -17.92 -18.33
N ASN A 123 -9.55 -18.61 -17.38
CA ASN A 123 -9.75 -18.31 -15.96
C ASN A 123 -9.46 -16.82 -15.73
N ASN A 124 -10.48 -16.09 -15.28
CA ASN A 124 -10.47 -14.64 -15.04
C ASN A 124 -10.40 -13.74 -16.29
N ILE A 125 -10.46 -14.26 -17.52
CA ILE A 125 -10.53 -13.45 -18.76
C ILE A 125 -11.97 -13.45 -19.30
N LYS A 126 -12.53 -12.25 -19.47
CA LYS A 126 -13.86 -12.00 -20.06
C LYS A 126 -13.74 -11.30 -21.39
N VAL A 127 -14.60 -11.66 -22.34
CA VAL A 127 -14.76 -10.91 -23.60
C VAL A 127 -15.85 -9.86 -23.38
N ILE A 128 -15.51 -8.59 -23.53
CA ILE A 128 -16.43 -7.47 -23.30
C ILE A 128 -16.26 -6.40 -24.38
N PRO A 129 -17.30 -5.56 -24.63
CA PRO A 129 -17.17 -4.48 -25.60
C PRO A 129 -16.06 -3.49 -25.21
N SER A 130 -15.21 -3.14 -26.18
CA SER A 130 -14.14 -2.16 -25.97
C SER A 130 -14.66 -0.77 -25.61
N SER A 131 -15.93 -0.47 -25.90
CA SER A 131 -16.57 0.79 -25.52
C SER A 131 -16.80 0.92 -24.01
N VAL A 132 -16.87 -0.19 -23.26
CA VAL A 132 -17.20 -0.18 -21.82
C VAL A 132 -16.04 -0.60 -20.93
N VAL A 133 -15.01 -1.26 -21.47
CA VAL A 133 -13.88 -1.80 -20.68
C VAL A 133 -13.18 -0.74 -19.83
N LYS A 134 -12.98 0.47 -20.38
CA LYS A 134 -12.35 1.57 -19.65
C LYS A 134 -13.17 1.98 -18.43
N ASN A 135 -14.50 2.04 -18.56
CA ASN A 135 -15.39 2.39 -17.46
C ASN A 135 -15.37 1.31 -16.37
N ILE A 136 -15.37 0.03 -16.77
CA ILE A 136 -15.27 -1.10 -15.84
C ILE A 136 -13.97 -1.02 -15.02
N ILE A 137 -12.84 -0.76 -15.68
CA ILE A 137 -11.54 -0.62 -15.03
C ILE A 137 -11.56 0.53 -14.01
N GLN A 138 -12.02 1.71 -14.45
CA GLN A 138 -12.08 2.91 -13.61
C GLN A 138 -13.03 2.76 -12.42
N ASP A 139 -14.18 2.11 -12.60
CA ASP A 139 -15.14 1.89 -11.52
C ASP A 139 -14.57 0.94 -10.46
N LYS A 140 -13.83 -0.09 -10.87
CA LYS A 140 -13.17 -1.01 -9.94
C LYS A 140 -12.05 -0.31 -9.17
N GLU A 141 -11.25 0.52 -9.84
CA GLU A 141 -10.23 1.37 -9.19
C GLU A 141 -10.85 2.34 -8.18
N ARG A 142 -11.95 3.00 -8.54
CA ARG A 142 -12.66 3.93 -7.65
C ARG A 142 -13.16 3.23 -6.40
N LYS A 143 -13.73 2.02 -6.53
CA LYS A 143 -14.19 1.21 -5.38
C LYS A 143 -13.03 0.86 -4.45
N LEU A 144 -11.91 0.39 -5.00
CA LEU A 144 -10.72 0.08 -4.21
C LEU A 144 -10.16 1.31 -3.49
N GLN A 145 -10.19 2.47 -4.13
CA GLN A 145 -9.73 3.71 -3.51
C GLN A 145 -10.66 4.12 -2.34
N LEU A 146 -11.98 4.05 -2.53
CA LEU A 146 -12.94 4.34 -1.46
C LEU A 146 -12.76 3.41 -0.24
N GLU A 147 -12.46 2.13 -0.45
CA GLU A 147 -12.16 1.20 0.64
C GLU A 147 -10.88 1.58 1.39
N ARG A 148 -9.82 1.94 0.67
CA ARG A 148 -8.56 2.43 1.27
C ARG A 148 -8.80 3.70 2.09
N ASP A 149 -9.56 4.65 1.55
CA ASP A 149 -9.86 5.90 2.22
C ASP A 149 -10.68 5.67 3.51
N LYS A 150 -11.65 4.76 3.47
CA LYS A 150 -12.42 4.35 4.66
C LYS A 150 -11.54 3.76 5.75
N ILE A 151 -10.60 2.88 5.39
CA ILE A 151 -9.64 2.29 6.34
C ILE A 151 -8.74 3.37 6.94
N ASN A 152 -8.25 4.29 6.12
CA ASN A 152 -7.41 5.40 6.57
C ASN A 152 -8.13 6.30 7.57
N LEU A 153 -9.39 6.66 7.29
CA LEU A 153 -10.23 7.47 8.19
C LEU A 153 -10.44 6.76 9.53
N LEU A 154 -10.76 5.47 9.51
CA LEU A 154 -10.92 4.65 10.72
C LEU A 154 -9.64 4.62 11.58
N ASN A 155 -8.49 4.49 10.94
CA ASN A 155 -7.20 4.50 11.64
C ASN A 155 -6.89 5.88 12.25
N GLN A 156 -7.21 6.98 11.57
CA GLN A 156 -7.06 8.32 12.11
C GLN A 156 -7.96 8.55 13.34
N LEU A 157 -9.22 8.12 13.27
CA LEU A 157 -10.16 8.22 14.40
C LEU A 157 -9.67 7.41 15.62
N ARG A 158 -9.19 6.18 15.40
CA ARG A 158 -8.62 5.36 16.48
C ARG A 158 -7.40 6.01 17.12
N ARG A 159 -6.51 6.61 16.34
CA ARG A 159 -5.34 7.34 16.86
C ARG A 159 -5.76 8.52 17.73
N LYS A 160 -6.69 9.35 17.26
CA LYS A 160 -7.23 10.47 18.04
C LYS A 160 -7.85 10.01 19.36
N GLN A 161 -8.68 8.96 19.32
CA GLN A 161 -9.28 8.40 20.54
C GLN A 161 -8.22 7.87 21.52
N GLN A 162 -7.17 7.20 21.03
CA GLN A 162 -6.08 6.74 21.88
C GLN A 162 -5.26 7.89 22.47
N GLU A 163 -5.02 8.95 21.71
CA GLU A 163 -4.33 10.15 22.19
C GLU A 163 -5.16 10.89 23.23
N GLU A 164 -6.46 11.08 22.99
CA GLU A 164 -7.39 11.67 23.95
C GLU A 164 -7.47 10.83 25.23
N GLN A 165 -7.57 9.51 25.11
CA GLN A 165 -7.60 8.61 26.26
C GLN A 165 -6.30 8.70 27.07
N LYS A 166 -5.13 8.66 26.41
CA LYS A 166 -3.83 8.85 27.09
C LYS A 166 -3.70 10.22 27.73
N SER A 167 -4.25 11.27 27.10
CA SER A 167 -4.26 12.62 27.65
C SER A 167 -5.12 12.69 28.91
N LYS A 168 -6.33 12.12 28.87
CA LYS A 168 -7.24 12.02 30.03
C LYS A 168 -6.60 11.23 31.17
N GLU A 169 -6.00 10.08 30.88
CA GLU A 169 -5.29 9.26 31.88
C GLU A 169 -4.12 10.02 32.51
N ARG A 170 -3.34 10.77 31.73
CA ARG A 170 -2.27 11.63 32.24
C ARG A 170 -2.82 12.76 33.11
N GLU A 171 -3.90 13.40 32.67
CA GLU A 171 -4.52 14.49 33.42
C GLU A 171 -5.10 13.99 34.75
N GLU A 172 -5.81 12.86 34.76
CA GLU A 172 -6.30 12.21 35.98
C GLU A 172 -5.16 11.77 36.88
N PHE A 173 -4.06 11.26 36.30
CA PHE A 173 -2.86 10.90 37.04
C PHE A 173 -2.23 12.13 37.73
N ASP A 174 -2.15 13.28 37.06
CA ASP A 174 -1.51 14.50 37.58
C ASP A 174 -2.42 15.37 38.47
N ARG A 175 -3.74 15.25 38.33
CA ARG A 175 -4.74 16.09 39.01
C ARG A 175 -4.53 16.19 40.53
N PRO A 176 -4.29 15.10 41.29
CA PRO A 176 -4.06 15.18 42.74
C PRO A 176 -2.88 16.08 43.12
N LEU A 177 -1.73 15.89 42.47
CA LEU A 177 -0.53 16.68 42.72
C LEU A 177 -0.75 18.15 42.41
N LYS A 178 -1.33 18.46 41.24
CA LYS A 178 -1.65 19.85 40.85
C LYS A 178 -2.60 20.51 41.84
N SER A 179 -3.64 19.79 42.28
CA SER A 179 -4.61 20.28 43.25
C SER A 179 -3.96 20.57 44.61
N LEU A 180 -3.09 19.68 45.10
CA LEU A 180 -2.39 19.89 46.36
C LEU A 180 -1.50 21.14 46.31
N ILE A 181 -0.70 21.29 45.24
CA ILE A 181 0.22 22.41 45.10
C ILE A 181 -0.52 23.74 44.94
N ALA A 182 -1.59 23.77 44.14
CA ALA A 182 -2.43 24.96 44.00
C ALA A 182 -3.03 25.40 45.34
N ARG A 183 -3.52 24.46 46.15
CA ARG A 183 -4.02 24.73 47.49
C ARG A 183 -2.92 25.27 48.40
N LYS A 184 -1.72 24.68 48.40
CA LYS A 184 -0.59 25.15 49.22
C LYS A 184 -0.12 26.56 48.85
N ILE A 185 -0.11 26.89 47.57
CA ILE A 185 0.19 28.25 47.09
C ILE A 185 -0.86 29.22 47.61
N MET A 186 -2.14 28.89 47.46
CA MET A 186 -3.25 29.72 47.95
C MET A 186 -3.19 29.94 49.46
N GLU A 187 -2.98 28.88 50.25
CA GLU A 187 -2.83 28.93 51.70
C GLU A 187 -1.65 29.80 52.15
N SER A 188 -0.58 29.87 51.35
CA SER A 188 0.59 30.70 51.65
C SER A 188 0.41 32.19 51.34
N GLY A 189 -0.59 32.56 50.54
CA GLY A 189 -0.77 33.92 50.04
C GLY A 189 0.29 34.40 49.04
N LEU A 190 1.18 33.50 48.59
CA LEU A 190 2.26 33.81 47.64
C LEU A 190 1.85 33.52 46.19
N THR A 191 2.57 34.12 45.24
CA THR A 191 2.53 33.68 43.85
C THR A 191 3.23 32.33 43.67
N ASP A 192 2.95 31.59 42.60
CA ASP A 192 3.63 30.30 42.31
C ASP A 192 5.16 30.43 42.27
N VAL A 193 5.65 31.53 41.68
CA VAL A 193 7.09 31.82 41.58
C VAL A 193 7.70 32.05 42.96
N GLU A 194 7.05 32.85 43.80
CA GLU A 194 7.51 33.12 45.16
C GLU A 194 7.45 31.87 46.02
N PHE A 195 6.34 31.12 45.95
CA PHE A 195 6.17 29.87 46.68
C PHE A 195 7.29 28.87 46.38
N LYS A 196 7.65 28.67 45.10
CA LYS A 196 8.80 27.82 44.71
C LYS A 196 10.15 28.41 45.14
N ARG A 197 10.26 29.74 45.17
CA ARG A 197 11.51 30.40 45.59
C ARG A 197 11.73 30.27 47.10
N THR A 198 10.70 30.50 47.91
CA THR A 198 10.81 30.66 49.37
C THR A 198 10.42 29.42 50.15
N ILE A 199 9.34 28.73 49.77
CA ILE A 199 8.76 27.63 50.56
C ILE A 199 9.13 26.28 49.96
N CYS A 200 8.80 26.04 48.71
CA CYS A 200 8.87 24.70 48.13
C CYS A 200 10.22 24.47 47.43
N SER A 201 10.96 23.45 47.87
CA SER A 201 12.16 22.99 47.17
C SER A 201 11.83 22.06 46.01
N SER A 202 10.94 21.08 46.23
CA SER A 202 10.51 20.14 45.20
C SER A 202 9.23 19.43 45.64
N PHE A 203 8.43 18.98 44.67
CA PHE A 203 7.31 18.09 44.92
C PHE A 203 7.21 17.06 43.81
N ASP A 204 6.85 15.83 44.15
CA ASP A 204 6.60 14.78 43.17
C ASP A 204 5.87 13.60 43.81
N TYR A 205 5.37 12.69 42.99
CA TYR A 205 4.90 11.39 43.46
C TYR A 205 6.07 10.51 43.92
N ILE A 206 5.84 9.76 44.98
CA ILE A 206 6.63 8.57 45.34
C ILE A 206 5.74 7.35 45.20
N LYS A 207 6.27 6.32 44.53
CA LYS A 207 5.55 5.07 44.22
C LYS A 207 6.32 3.82 44.61
N SER A 208 7.59 3.98 44.94
CA SER A 208 8.46 2.86 45.31
C SER A 208 8.29 2.60 46.80
N GLY A 209 7.85 1.39 47.17
CA GLY A 209 7.76 0.96 48.57
C GLY A 209 9.07 1.13 49.32
N ALA A 210 10.21 0.89 48.66
CA ALA A 210 11.53 1.14 49.24
C ALA A 210 11.80 2.62 49.56
N VAL A 211 11.31 3.54 48.74
CA VAL A 211 11.42 4.99 49.01
C VAL A 211 10.45 5.40 50.12
N ILE A 212 9.23 4.88 50.11
CA ILE A 212 8.22 5.14 51.16
C ILE A 212 8.73 4.63 52.52
N ALA A 213 9.31 3.43 52.57
CA ALA A 213 9.92 2.84 53.76
C ALA A 213 11.03 3.70 54.36
N LYS A 214 11.84 4.37 53.53
CA LYS A 214 12.87 5.31 54.03
C LYS A 214 12.27 6.49 54.78
N TYR A 215 11.16 7.04 54.31
CA TYR A 215 10.50 8.16 54.97
C TYR A 215 9.72 7.73 56.22
N LEU A 216 9.11 6.53 56.20
CA LEU A 216 8.27 6.02 57.28
C LEU A 216 8.97 5.01 58.19
N ALA A 217 10.31 4.95 58.18
CA ALA A 217 11.10 3.94 58.89
C ALA A 217 10.78 3.83 60.39
N ASN A 218 10.40 4.95 61.02
CA ASN A 218 10.07 5.03 62.44
C ASN A 218 8.54 5.00 62.72
N LYS A 219 7.73 4.65 61.71
CA LYS A 219 6.26 4.66 61.77
C LYS A 219 5.68 3.37 61.12
N PRO A 220 5.80 2.21 61.79
CA PRO A 220 5.40 0.92 61.23
C PRO A 220 3.93 0.88 60.79
N ASP A 221 3.02 1.45 61.59
CA ASP A 221 1.58 1.49 61.26
C ASP A 221 1.27 2.24 59.95
N LEU A 222 2.00 3.34 59.69
CA LEU A 222 1.86 4.10 58.44
C LEU A 222 2.53 3.38 57.28
N LEU A 223 3.65 2.71 57.52
CA LEU A 223 4.35 1.95 56.49
C LEU A 223 3.48 0.80 56.00
N GLU A 224 2.89 0.01 56.89
CA GLU A 224 1.98 -1.09 56.52
C GLU A 224 0.82 -0.59 55.65
N LYS A 225 0.22 0.54 56.02
CA LYS A 225 -0.92 1.13 55.30
C LYS A 225 -0.55 1.69 53.92
N TYR A 226 0.62 2.29 53.77
CA TYR A 226 0.97 3.08 52.58
C TYR A 226 2.12 2.50 51.74
N HIS A 227 2.69 1.34 52.09
CA HIS A 227 3.84 0.75 51.40
C HIS A 227 3.67 0.68 49.87
N ASP A 228 2.51 0.19 49.40
CA ASP A 228 2.20 0.03 47.98
C ASP A 228 1.35 1.18 47.42
N SER A 229 1.23 2.27 48.17
CA SER A 229 0.45 3.44 47.75
C SER A 229 1.28 4.40 46.90
N ARG A 230 0.59 5.18 46.06
CA ARG A 230 1.15 6.39 45.45
C ARG A 230 0.93 7.56 46.40
N LEU A 231 2.01 8.14 46.91
CA LEU A 231 1.96 9.30 47.78
C LEU A 231 2.54 10.53 47.09
N ILE A 232 2.15 11.71 47.54
CA ILE A 232 2.77 12.97 47.12
C ILE A 232 3.79 13.38 48.18
N ARG A 233 5.02 13.62 47.75
CA ARG A 233 6.10 14.10 48.62
C ARG A 233 6.40 15.54 48.29
N MET A 234 6.42 16.39 49.30
CA MET A 234 6.76 17.80 49.20
C MET A 234 7.93 18.13 50.12
N SER A 235 8.98 18.70 49.56
CA SER A 235 10.17 19.13 50.28
C SER A 235 10.09 20.64 50.50
N ILE A 236 10.15 21.06 51.75
CA ILE A 236 9.98 22.45 52.19
C ILE A 236 11.32 23.01 52.67
N LYS A 237 11.60 24.25 52.28
CA LYS A 237 12.81 24.99 52.62
C LYS A 237 12.73 25.54 54.05
N ASN A 238 13.89 25.66 54.69
CA ASN A 238 14.08 26.45 55.90
C ASN A 238 14.48 27.89 55.55
N ASP A 239 14.71 28.71 56.57
CA ASP A 239 15.10 30.13 56.41
C ASP A 239 16.43 30.32 55.65
N GLU A 240 17.29 29.29 55.62
CA GLU A 240 18.55 29.25 54.86
C GLU A 240 18.36 28.81 53.39
N GLY A 241 17.12 28.57 52.96
CA GLY A 241 16.78 28.12 51.61
C GLY A 241 17.09 26.64 51.31
N LYS A 242 17.56 25.87 52.30
CA LYS A 242 17.83 24.42 52.21
C LYS A 242 16.60 23.61 52.61
N VAL A 243 16.51 22.35 52.17
CA VAL A 243 15.41 21.46 52.59
C VAL A 243 15.47 21.23 54.10
N GLY A 244 14.51 21.79 54.84
CA GLY A 244 14.38 21.67 56.30
C GLY A 244 13.27 20.73 56.74
N LYS A 245 12.25 20.54 55.90
CA LYS A 245 11.09 19.68 56.20
C LYS A 245 10.68 18.89 54.96
N VAL A 246 10.20 17.67 55.15
CA VAL A 246 9.56 16.87 54.11
C VAL A 246 8.19 16.45 54.61
N GLU A 247 7.17 16.65 53.78
CA GLU A 247 5.80 16.27 54.04
C GLU A 247 5.36 15.20 53.03
N LEU A 248 4.61 14.21 53.52
CA LEU A 248 3.98 13.18 52.72
C LEU A 248 2.47 13.32 52.80
N TYR A 249 1.83 13.25 51.63
CA TYR A 249 0.38 13.38 51.47
C TYR A 249 -0.17 12.17 50.73
N ASP A 250 -1.42 11.82 51.02
CA ASP A 250 -2.19 10.93 50.14
C ASP A 250 -2.71 11.69 48.91
N LEU A 251 -3.40 10.97 48.02
CA LEU A 251 -3.96 11.54 46.79
C LEU A 251 -5.16 12.46 47.04
N SER A 252 -5.78 12.44 48.23
CA SER A 252 -6.80 13.43 48.60
C SER A 252 -6.16 14.76 49.05
N GLY A 253 -4.84 14.75 49.29
CA GLY A 253 -4.10 15.87 49.86
C GLY A 253 -4.15 15.91 51.38
N ALA A 254 -4.54 14.83 52.06
CA ALA A 254 -4.42 14.74 53.51
C ALA A 254 -2.97 14.49 53.91
N LEU A 255 -2.47 15.23 54.90
CA LEU A 255 -1.11 15.05 55.42
C LEU A 255 -1.04 13.71 56.16
N ILE A 256 -0.12 12.85 55.73
CA ILE A 256 0.15 11.55 56.35
C ILE A 256 1.26 11.68 57.38
N PHE A 257 2.34 12.35 57.01
CA PHE A 257 3.56 12.39 57.80
C PHE A 257 4.40 13.62 57.47
N GLU A 258 5.09 14.13 58.48
CA GLU A 258 6.11 15.16 58.32
C GLU A 258 7.40 14.75 59.02
N SER A 259 8.52 15.06 58.38
CA SER A 259 9.86 14.82 58.89
C SER A 259 10.67 16.09 58.79
N TYR A 260 11.36 16.44 59.87
CA TYR A 260 12.28 17.57 59.91
C TYR A 260 13.70 17.06 59.72
N LYS A 261 14.46 17.70 58.83
CA LYS A 261 15.91 17.51 58.81
C LYS A 261 16.47 18.28 60.00
N ASN A 262 16.91 17.55 61.01
CA ASN A 262 17.66 18.12 62.12
C ASN A 262 18.89 18.85 61.56
N LYS A 263 19.14 20.06 62.08
CA LYS A 263 20.35 20.84 61.81
C LYS A 263 21.60 20.07 62.23
#